data_AF-X1J3W4-F1
#
_entry.id   AF-X1J3W4-F1
#
_cell.length_a   1.000
_cell.length_b   1.000
_cell.length_c   1.000
_cell.angle_alpha   90.00
_cell.angle_beta   90.00
_cell.angle_gamma   90.00
#
_symmetry.space_group_name_H-M   'P 1'
#
loop_
_entity.id
_entity.type
_entity.pdbx_description
1 polymer ?
#
loop_
_entity_poly.entity_id
_entity_poly.type
_entity_poly.pdbx_seq_one_letter_code
_entity_poly.pdbx_strand_id
1 'polypeptide(L)'
;MPMKTIEWLGNRVRILDQTRLPQEELYLELNNYQAIASAIAELKIRGAPAIGVAGGYGVALGALEIETKSRDEFLGRLRGISQTLAATRPTAKNLFRAIDRMEQVAAVGKDVEQTKRSLIDEAVKIHSEEVTATKKLSQLGAELIHDGFSILTHCNAGSLATTGYGTAMGVIKWAHEQSKKIKVFATETRPLLQGARITTWELKKA
;
A
#
# COMPACT_ATOMS: atom_id res chain seq x y z
N MET A 1 6.33 -17.21 -4.95
CA MET A 1 6.45 -15.80 -5.36
C MET A 1 5.67 -14.95 -4.36
N PRO A 2 6.20 -13.78 -3.92
CA PRO A 2 5.48 -12.93 -2.98
C PRO A 2 4.17 -12.46 -3.61
N MET A 3 3.09 -12.50 -2.83
CA MET A 3 1.77 -12.07 -3.24
C MET A 3 1.76 -10.57 -3.52
N LYS A 4 1.14 -10.14 -4.63
CA LYS A 4 1.06 -8.73 -5.00
C LYS A 4 -0.19 -8.09 -4.42
N THR A 5 -0.03 -7.32 -3.34
CA THR A 5 -1.14 -6.58 -2.71
C THR A 5 -1.71 -5.49 -3.61
N ILE A 6 -0.82 -4.78 -4.32
CA ILE A 6 -1.13 -3.71 -5.26
C ILE A 6 -0.21 -3.88 -6.47
N GLU A 7 -0.74 -3.70 -7.68
CA GLU A 7 0.00 -3.78 -8.92
C GLU A 7 -0.46 -2.68 -9.89
N TRP A 8 0.50 -1.95 -10.46
CA TRP A 8 0.24 -0.98 -11.51
C TRP A 8 0.21 -1.67 -12.88
N LEU A 9 -0.87 -1.49 -13.64
CA LEU A 9 -1.05 -2.08 -14.97
C LEU A 9 -1.03 -1.03 -16.09
N GLY A 10 -0.47 0.15 -15.83
CA GLY A 10 -0.32 1.24 -16.80
C GLY A 10 -1.51 2.21 -16.85
N ASN A 11 -2.75 1.69 -16.93
CA ASN A 11 -3.97 2.51 -16.96
C ASN A 11 -4.99 2.13 -15.87
N ARG A 12 -4.60 1.22 -14.98
CA ARG A 12 -5.43 0.73 -13.87
C ARG A 12 -4.54 0.13 -12.78
N VAL A 13 -5.11 -0.03 -11.60
CA VAL A 13 -4.46 -0.64 -10.45
C VAL A 13 -5.17 -1.94 -10.13
N ARG A 14 -4.43 -3.05 -10.05
CA ARG A 14 -4.94 -4.30 -9.51
C ARG A 14 -4.65 -4.37 -8.02
N ILE A 15 -5.63 -4.74 -7.22
CA ILE A 15 -5.48 -4.95 -5.76
C ILE A 15 -6.04 -6.32 -5.35
N LEU A 16 -5.52 -6.86 -4.26
CA LEU A 16 -6.19 -7.96 -3.54
C LEU A 16 -7.25 -7.38 -2.61
N ASP A 17 -8.50 -7.84 -2.73
CA ASP A 17 -9.57 -7.43 -1.82
C ASP A 17 -9.41 -8.13 -0.45
N GLN A 18 -8.82 -7.39 0.49
CA GLN A 18 -8.55 -7.91 1.83
C GLN A 18 -9.81 -8.18 2.65
N THR A 19 -10.98 -7.69 2.23
CA THR A 19 -12.26 -7.97 2.90
C THR A 19 -12.76 -9.39 2.64
N ARG A 20 -12.25 -10.06 1.61
CA ARG A 20 -12.63 -11.44 1.23
C ARG A 20 -11.76 -12.51 1.90
N LEU A 21 -10.62 -12.11 2.47
CA LEU A 21 -9.73 -13.01 3.19
C LEU A 21 -10.30 -13.41 4.56
N PRO A 22 -10.05 -14.65 5.04
CA PRO A 22 -9.26 -15.71 4.40
C PRO A 22 -10.05 -16.61 3.42
N GLN A 23 -11.34 -16.37 3.23
CA GLN A 23 -12.22 -17.27 2.47
C GLN A 23 -11.91 -17.29 0.99
N GLU A 24 -11.53 -16.14 0.41
CA GLU A 24 -11.35 -16.01 -1.03
C GLU A 24 -10.24 -15.00 -1.36
N GLU A 25 -9.38 -15.36 -2.32
CA GLU A 25 -8.37 -14.48 -2.93
C GLU A 25 -8.95 -13.82 -4.17
N LEU A 26 -9.66 -12.71 -3.97
CA LEU A 26 -10.27 -11.95 -5.05
C LEU A 26 -9.39 -10.74 -5.43
N TYR A 27 -9.04 -10.63 -6.71
CA TYR A 27 -8.36 -9.45 -7.24
C TYR A 27 -9.35 -8.52 -7.95
N LEU A 28 -9.24 -7.23 -7.68
CA LEU A 28 -10.04 -6.17 -8.30
C LEU A 28 -9.15 -5.30 -9.18
N GLU A 29 -9.66 -4.87 -10.33
CA GLU A 29 -9.01 -3.87 -11.20
C GLU A 29 -9.74 -2.54 -11.07
N LEU A 30 -9.02 -1.51 -10.65
CA LEU A 30 -9.53 -0.18 -10.34
C LEU A 30 -9.03 0.79 -11.42
N ASN A 31 -9.97 1.36 -12.16
CA ASN A 31 -9.67 2.11 -13.40
C ASN A 31 -9.73 3.64 -13.22
N ASN A 32 -10.09 4.13 -12.03
CA ASN A 32 -10.18 5.56 -11.73
C ASN A 32 -9.85 5.85 -10.26
N TYR A 33 -9.62 7.13 -9.94
CA TYR A 33 -9.23 7.53 -8.58
C TYR A 33 -10.36 7.36 -7.56
N GLN A 34 -11.63 7.42 -7.98
CA GLN A 34 -12.79 7.22 -7.10
C GLN A 34 -12.90 5.75 -6.65
N ALA A 35 -12.59 4.80 -7.53
CA ALA A 35 -12.54 3.38 -7.21
C ALA A 35 -11.41 3.07 -6.22
N ILE A 36 -10.25 3.76 -6.36
CA ILE A 36 -9.18 3.72 -5.36
C ILE A 36 -9.66 4.29 -4.02
N ALA A 37 -10.33 5.45 -4.05
CA ALA A 37 -10.83 6.09 -2.85
C ALA A 37 -11.85 5.20 -2.09
N SER A 38 -12.81 4.61 -2.81
CA SER A 38 -13.75 3.62 -2.29
C SER A 38 -13.02 2.40 -1.73
N ALA A 39 -12.04 1.84 -2.43
CA ALA A 39 -11.29 0.68 -1.96
C ALA A 39 -10.52 0.95 -0.65
N ILE A 40 -10.00 2.17 -0.46
CA ILE A 40 -9.36 2.59 0.79
C ILE A 40 -10.40 2.77 1.92
N ALA A 41 -11.52 3.44 1.63
CA ALA A 41 -12.57 3.72 2.60
C ALA A 41 -13.29 2.44 3.08
N GLU A 42 -13.55 1.51 2.16
CA GLU A 42 -14.20 0.22 2.41
C GLU A 42 -13.23 -0.85 2.95
N LEU A 43 -11.98 -0.49 3.20
CA LEU A 43 -10.95 -1.38 3.77
C LEU A 43 -10.56 -2.57 2.88
N LYS A 44 -10.86 -2.51 1.58
CA LYS A 44 -10.33 -3.44 0.56
C LYS A 44 -8.82 -3.29 0.45
N ILE A 45 -8.32 -2.06 0.55
CA ILE A 45 -6.90 -1.72 0.75
C ILE A 45 -6.72 -1.20 2.18
N ARG A 46 -5.72 -1.73 2.87
CA ARG A 46 -5.48 -1.41 4.28
C ARG A 46 -4.03 -1.65 4.67
N GLY A 47 -3.65 -1.05 5.79
CA GLY A 47 -2.26 -0.93 6.22
C GLY A 47 -1.67 0.37 5.72
N ALA A 48 -1.01 1.12 6.61
CA ALA A 48 -0.63 2.50 6.32
C ALA A 48 0.26 2.60 5.07
N PRO A 49 1.28 1.73 4.88
CA PRO A 49 2.08 1.83 3.68
C PRO A 49 1.34 1.44 2.38
N ALA A 50 0.51 0.39 2.41
CA ALA A 50 -0.34 0.03 1.26
C ALA A 50 -1.27 1.17 0.84
N ILE A 51 -1.87 1.86 1.82
CA ILE A 51 -2.72 3.03 1.58
C ILE A 51 -1.92 4.19 0.97
N GLY A 52 -0.68 4.39 1.41
CA GLY A 52 0.20 5.41 0.80
C GLY A 52 0.48 5.12 -0.68
N VAL A 53 0.83 3.88 -1.01
CA VAL A 53 1.05 3.45 -2.41
C VAL A 53 -0.23 3.59 -3.23
N ALA A 54 -1.38 3.16 -2.69
CA ALA A 54 -2.67 3.32 -3.33
C ALA A 54 -3.02 4.80 -3.59
N GLY A 55 -2.73 5.68 -2.63
CA GLY A 55 -2.91 7.12 -2.79
C GLY A 55 -2.10 7.71 -3.94
N GLY A 56 -0.82 7.33 -4.04
CA GLY A 56 0.03 7.74 -5.17
C GLY A 56 -0.55 7.29 -6.52
N TYR A 57 -0.95 6.02 -6.63
CA TYR A 57 -1.61 5.53 -7.84
C TYR A 57 -2.98 6.16 -8.11
N GLY A 58 -3.74 6.48 -7.07
CA GLY A 58 -5.00 7.21 -7.20
C GLY A 58 -4.79 8.59 -7.82
N VAL A 59 -3.79 9.34 -7.37
CA VAL A 59 -3.45 10.65 -7.96
C VAL A 59 -2.99 10.48 -9.41
N ALA A 60 -2.17 9.47 -9.71
CA ALA A 60 -1.72 9.19 -11.07
C ALA A 60 -2.87 8.83 -12.03
N LEU A 61 -3.82 7.98 -11.61
CA LEU A 61 -5.02 7.66 -12.40
C LEU A 61 -5.90 8.90 -12.61
N GLY A 62 -6.16 9.65 -11.54
CA GLY A 62 -6.95 10.86 -11.64
C GLY A 62 -6.31 11.90 -12.56
N ALA A 63 -4.98 12.01 -12.57
CA ALA A 63 -4.26 12.87 -13.50
C ALA A 63 -4.47 12.46 -14.96
N LEU A 64 -4.53 11.15 -15.27
CA LEU A 64 -4.80 10.65 -16.62
C LEU A 64 -6.20 11.00 -17.13
N GLU A 65 -7.19 11.10 -16.23
CA GLU A 65 -8.57 11.49 -16.55
C GLU A 65 -8.73 13.00 -16.83
N ILE A 66 -7.72 13.82 -16.53
CA ILE A 66 -7.79 15.26 -16.76
C ILE A 66 -7.46 15.57 -18.23
N GLU A 67 -8.51 15.93 -18.98
CA GLU A 67 -8.41 16.46 -20.32
C GLU A 67 -8.37 18.01 -20.29
N THR A 68 -7.17 18.58 -20.38
CA THR A 68 -6.97 20.02 -20.58
C THR A 68 -5.56 20.29 -21.09
N LYS A 69 -5.36 21.43 -21.76
CA LYS A 69 -4.03 21.97 -22.09
C LYS A 69 -3.61 23.08 -21.12
N SER A 70 -4.52 23.58 -20.29
CA SER A 70 -4.24 24.63 -19.31
C SER A 70 -3.60 24.02 -18.08
N ARG A 71 -2.36 24.43 -17.79
CA ARG A 71 -1.65 23.99 -16.58
C ARG A 71 -2.40 24.35 -15.30
N ASP A 72 -2.97 25.55 -15.23
CA ASP A 72 -3.65 26.01 -14.02
C ASP A 72 -4.96 25.23 -13.79
N GLU A 73 -5.69 24.92 -14.87
CA GLU A 73 -6.86 24.06 -14.79
C GLU A 73 -6.49 22.63 -14.36
N PHE A 74 -5.40 22.09 -14.94
CA PHE A 74 -4.90 20.77 -14.57
C PHE A 74 -4.56 20.69 -13.08
N LEU A 75 -3.80 21.67 -12.56
CA LEU A 75 -3.43 21.71 -11.14
C LEU A 75 -4.64 21.91 -10.23
N GLY A 76 -5.63 22.71 -10.64
CA GLY A 76 -6.89 22.89 -9.91
C GLY A 76 -7.67 21.58 -9.78
N ARG A 77 -7.83 20.84 -10.90
CA ARG A 77 -8.52 19.54 -10.92
C ARG A 77 -7.76 18.48 -10.14
N LEU A 78 -6.43 18.43 -10.27
CA LEU A 78 -5.57 17.49 -9.54
C LEU A 78 -5.67 17.70 -8.02
N ARG A 79 -5.73 18.95 -7.55
CA ARG A 79 -5.93 19.26 -6.13
C ARG A 79 -7.26 18.71 -5.61
N GLY A 80 -8.33 18.78 -6.39
CA GLY A 80 -9.63 18.18 -6.02
C GLY A 80 -9.56 16.65 -5.91
N ILE A 81 -8.78 15.99 -6.78
CA ILE A 81 -8.50 14.55 -6.70
C ILE A 81 -7.70 14.23 -5.42
N SER A 82 -6.64 14.96 -5.14
CA SER A 82 -5.84 14.81 -3.91
C SER A 82 -6.71 14.94 -2.66
N GLN A 83 -7.58 15.95 -2.61
CA GLN A 83 -8.51 16.15 -1.48
C GLN A 83 -9.48 14.99 -1.32
N THR A 84 -10.04 14.48 -2.42
CA THR A 84 -10.93 13.31 -2.40
C THR A 84 -10.22 12.09 -1.81
N LEU A 85 -8.98 11.82 -2.25
CA LEU A 85 -8.19 10.71 -1.73
C LEU A 85 -7.85 10.91 -0.25
N ALA A 86 -7.38 12.09 0.13
CA ALA A 86 -7.04 12.43 1.51
C ALA A 86 -8.21 12.27 2.49
N ALA A 87 -9.44 12.58 2.04
CA ALA A 87 -10.65 12.47 2.84
C ALA A 87 -11.05 11.02 3.17
N THR A 88 -10.55 10.01 2.42
CA THR A 88 -10.89 8.61 2.65
C THR A 88 -10.52 8.13 4.05
N ARG A 89 -9.37 8.57 4.58
CA ARG A 89 -8.84 8.19 5.91
C ARG A 89 -7.99 9.32 6.50
N PRO A 90 -8.61 10.30 7.20
CA PRO A 90 -7.95 11.53 7.66
C PRO A 90 -6.76 11.36 8.62
N THR A 91 -6.56 10.15 9.17
CA THR A 91 -5.44 9.83 10.07
C THR A 91 -4.31 9.06 9.40
N ALA A 92 -4.45 8.68 8.12
CA ALA A 92 -3.47 7.87 7.41
C ALA A 92 -2.28 8.70 6.94
N LYS A 93 -1.30 8.96 7.80
CA LYS A 93 -0.11 9.78 7.48
C LYS A 93 0.64 9.37 6.21
N ASN A 94 0.74 8.07 5.92
CA ASN A 94 1.36 7.58 4.69
C ASN A 94 0.59 7.99 3.42
N LEU A 95 -0.73 8.14 3.51
CA LEU A 95 -1.57 8.66 2.43
C LEU A 95 -1.20 10.11 2.13
N PHE A 96 -1.20 10.96 3.16
CA PHE A 96 -0.82 12.36 3.03
C PHE A 96 0.59 12.51 2.49
N ARG A 97 1.58 11.77 3.03
CA ARG A 97 2.95 11.81 2.53
C ARG A 97 3.05 11.44 1.04
N ALA A 98 2.26 10.46 0.58
CA ALA A 98 2.25 10.09 -0.82
C ALA A 98 1.61 11.21 -1.67
N ILE A 99 0.45 11.72 -1.25
CA ILE A 99 -0.24 12.83 -1.93
C ILE A 99 0.66 14.08 -2.01
N ASP A 100 1.33 14.46 -0.93
CA ASP A 100 2.25 15.60 -0.88
C ASP A 100 3.38 15.46 -1.90
N ARG A 101 3.96 14.27 -2.03
CA ARG A 101 4.99 13.98 -3.06
C ARG A 101 4.44 14.16 -4.47
N MET A 102 3.23 13.67 -4.72
CA MET A 102 2.58 13.80 -6.02
C MET A 102 2.29 15.28 -6.35
N GLU A 103 1.83 16.06 -5.36
CA GLU A 103 1.60 17.50 -5.53
C GLU A 103 2.89 18.27 -5.80
N GLN A 104 4.00 17.92 -5.15
CA GLN A 104 5.31 18.50 -5.42
C GLN A 104 5.77 18.23 -6.86
N VAL A 105 5.57 17.00 -7.36
CA VAL A 105 5.85 16.65 -8.76
C VAL A 105 4.98 17.45 -9.72
N ALA A 106 3.70 17.60 -9.42
CA ALA A 106 2.79 18.41 -10.24
C ALA A 106 3.19 19.90 -10.26
N ALA A 107 3.61 20.45 -9.12
CA ALA A 107 3.95 21.86 -8.99
C ALA A 107 5.15 22.29 -9.87
N VAL A 108 6.13 21.40 -10.07
CA VAL A 108 7.32 21.69 -10.92
C VAL A 108 7.09 21.36 -12.40
N GLY A 109 6.02 20.65 -12.72
CA GLY A 109 5.64 20.32 -14.10
C GLY A 109 5.31 21.56 -14.91
N LYS A 110 5.83 21.63 -16.15
CA LYS A 110 5.62 22.76 -17.07
C LYS A 110 4.53 22.50 -18.10
N ASP A 111 4.46 21.26 -18.56
CA ASP A 111 3.53 20.76 -19.57
C ASP A 111 2.63 19.68 -18.96
N VAL A 112 1.35 19.63 -19.34
CA VAL A 112 0.37 18.71 -18.76
C VAL A 112 0.76 17.25 -19.03
N GLU A 113 1.14 16.91 -20.25
CA GLU A 113 1.45 15.53 -20.63
C GLU A 113 2.78 15.06 -20.03
N GLN A 114 3.77 15.95 -19.93
CA GLN A 114 4.98 15.66 -19.15
C GLN A 114 4.66 15.49 -17.66
N THR A 115 3.75 16.28 -17.10
CA THR A 115 3.37 16.19 -15.69
C THR A 115 2.67 14.88 -15.38
N LYS A 116 1.74 14.44 -16.23
CA LYS A 116 1.09 13.11 -16.12
C LYS A 116 2.11 11.98 -16.08
N ARG A 117 3.10 11.99 -16.99
CA ARG A 117 4.19 11.01 -17.01
C ARG A 117 5.00 11.03 -15.71
N SER A 118 5.43 12.21 -15.27
CA SER A 118 6.17 12.36 -14.00
C SER A 118 5.38 11.88 -12.78
N LEU A 119 4.06 12.08 -12.75
CA LEU A 119 3.20 11.58 -11.67
C LEU A 119 3.16 10.05 -11.66
N ILE A 120 3.05 9.41 -12.82
CA ILE A 120 3.11 7.94 -12.93
C ILE A 120 4.46 7.42 -12.42
N ASP A 121 5.56 8.03 -12.88
CA ASP A 121 6.90 7.65 -12.47
C ASP A 121 7.10 7.79 -10.96
N GLU A 122 6.59 8.88 -10.37
CA GLU A 122 6.65 9.09 -8.92
C GLU A 122 5.79 8.09 -8.14
N ALA A 123 4.58 7.76 -8.61
CA ALA A 123 3.74 6.74 -7.99
C ALA A 123 4.40 5.35 -8.00
N VAL A 124 5.01 4.97 -9.13
CA VAL A 124 5.80 3.74 -9.25
C VAL A 124 7.03 3.79 -8.33
N LYS A 125 7.69 4.94 -8.23
CA LYS A 125 8.83 5.14 -7.35
C LYS A 125 8.45 4.97 -5.88
N ILE A 126 7.37 5.60 -5.41
CA ILE A 126 6.80 5.44 -4.06
C ILE A 126 6.60 3.95 -3.74
N HIS A 127 6.01 3.20 -4.68
CA HIS A 127 5.82 1.76 -4.53
C HIS A 127 7.16 1.00 -4.40
N SER A 128 8.10 1.25 -5.32
CA SER A 128 9.41 0.56 -5.31
C SER A 128 10.23 0.85 -4.05
N GLU A 129 10.15 2.08 -3.53
CA GLU A 129 10.79 2.49 -2.28
C GLU A 129 10.17 1.78 -1.08
N GLU A 130 8.85 1.61 -1.05
CA GLU A 130 8.15 0.86 0.00
C GLU A 130 8.57 -0.61 0.03
N VAL A 131 8.65 -1.26 -1.15
CA VAL A 131 9.13 -2.65 -1.27
C VAL A 131 10.57 -2.78 -0.75
N THR A 132 11.43 -1.84 -1.13
CA THR A 132 12.84 -1.82 -0.70
C THR A 132 12.97 -1.59 0.80
N ALA A 133 12.25 -0.60 1.33
CA ALA A 133 12.28 -0.23 2.74
C ALA A 133 11.76 -1.36 3.64
N THR A 134 10.64 -1.99 3.29
CA THR A 134 10.07 -3.10 4.06
C THR A 134 10.97 -4.33 4.06
N LYS A 135 11.60 -4.64 2.93
CA LYS A 135 12.60 -5.72 2.86
C LYS A 135 13.80 -5.43 3.75
N LYS A 136 14.36 -4.23 3.69
CA LYS A 136 15.53 -3.86 4.51
C LYS A 136 15.19 -3.83 6.00
N LEU A 137 14.02 -3.31 6.36
CA LEU A 137 13.52 -3.34 7.74
C LEU A 137 13.36 -4.77 8.24
N SER A 138 12.82 -5.66 7.41
CA SER A 138 12.64 -7.08 7.74
C SER A 138 13.97 -7.78 8.01
N GLN A 139 14.97 -7.53 7.16
CA GLN A 139 16.34 -8.03 7.32
C GLN A 139 16.97 -7.59 8.64
N LEU A 140 16.97 -6.29 8.90
CA LEU A 140 17.57 -5.72 10.11
C LEU A 140 16.85 -6.19 11.38
N GLY A 141 15.52 -6.20 11.38
CA GLY A 141 14.75 -6.63 12.54
C GLY A 141 14.89 -8.11 12.84
N ALA A 142 15.12 -8.95 11.82
CA ALA A 142 15.30 -10.39 12.01
C ALA A 142 16.60 -10.72 12.75
N GLU A 143 17.60 -9.84 12.74
CA GLU A 143 18.84 -9.98 13.53
C GLU A 143 18.56 -9.95 15.03
N LEU A 144 17.45 -9.34 15.46
CA LEU A 144 17.02 -9.29 16.86
C LEU A 144 16.25 -10.55 17.31
N ILE A 145 15.90 -11.44 16.38
CA ILE A 145 15.20 -12.69 16.67
C ILE A 145 16.20 -13.82 16.74
N HIS A 146 16.26 -14.52 17.87
CA HIS A 146 17.07 -15.74 18.03
C HIS A 146 16.23 -17.01 17.83
N ASP A 147 16.93 -18.13 17.60
CA ASP A 147 16.29 -19.45 17.49
C ASP A 147 15.53 -19.79 18.79
N GLY A 148 14.37 -20.45 18.66
CA GLY A 148 13.52 -20.83 19.79
C GLY A 148 12.60 -19.72 20.33
N PHE A 149 12.68 -18.49 19.80
CA PHE A 149 11.86 -17.37 20.28
C PHE A 149 10.35 -17.61 20.10
N SER A 150 9.59 -17.09 21.07
CA SER A 150 8.13 -16.99 21.01
C SER A 150 7.74 -15.53 20.88
N ILE A 151 7.09 -15.16 19.78
CA ILE A 151 6.84 -13.79 19.38
C ILE A 151 5.35 -13.52 19.40
N LEU A 152 4.92 -12.51 20.17
CA LEU A 152 3.55 -11.99 20.12
C LEU A 152 3.45 -10.88 19.09
N THR A 153 2.43 -10.91 18.24
CA THR A 153 2.11 -9.83 17.30
C THR A 153 0.63 -9.45 17.37
N HIS A 154 0.35 -8.20 17.01
CA HIS A 154 -0.99 -7.59 17.07
C HIS A 154 -1.34 -6.95 15.73
N CYS A 155 -2.62 -7.01 15.36
CA CYS A 155 -3.12 -6.58 14.05
C CYS A 155 -2.48 -7.37 12.89
N ASN A 156 -2.36 -6.71 11.74
CA ASN A 156 -1.70 -7.21 10.54
C ASN A 156 -0.70 -6.15 10.05
N ALA A 157 0.57 -6.53 10.03
CA ALA A 157 1.70 -5.71 9.59
C ALA A 157 2.57 -6.49 8.58
N GLY A 158 1.91 -7.38 7.82
CA GLY A 158 2.53 -8.26 6.83
C GLY A 158 2.63 -7.64 5.46
N SER A 159 2.83 -8.51 4.46
CA SER A 159 2.96 -8.10 3.07
C SER A 159 1.70 -7.37 2.62
N LEU A 160 0.53 -7.84 3.04
CA LEU A 160 -0.77 -7.26 2.71
C LEU A 160 -1.03 -5.88 3.33
N ALA A 161 -0.42 -5.57 4.49
CA ALA A 161 -0.51 -4.23 5.07
C ALA A 161 0.46 -3.23 4.43
N THR A 162 1.35 -3.73 3.58
CA THR A 162 2.34 -2.95 2.84
C THR A 162 2.14 -3.24 1.35
N THR A 163 3.21 -3.16 0.57
CA THR A 163 3.24 -3.70 -0.79
C THR A 163 4.48 -4.57 -1.02
N GLY A 164 5.21 -4.90 0.06
CA GLY A 164 6.47 -5.63 0.04
C GLY A 164 6.50 -6.76 1.07
N TYR A 165 7.59 -6.86 1.82
CA TYR A 165 7.79 -7.95 2.79
C TYR A 165 6.91 -7.81 4.07
N GLY A 166 6.39 -6.62 4.33
CA GLY A 166 5.76 -6.26 5.59
C GLY A 166 6.74 -5.57 6.55
N THR A 167 6.24 -5.19 7.72
CA THR A 167 7.06 -4.58 8.78
C THR A 167 7.31 -5.58 9.91
N ALA A 168 6.54 -5.57 10.98
CA ALA A 168 6.72 -6.50 12.11
C ALA A 168 6.59 -7.97 11.67
N MET A 169 5.63 -8.26 10.78
CA MET A 169 5.47 -9.59 10.21
C MET A 169 6.51 -9.91 9.15
N GLY A 170 7.05 -8.90 8.45
CA GLY A 170 8.17 -9.09 7.53
C GLY A 170 9.43 -9.53 8.27
N VAL A 171 9.71 -8.95 9.45
CA VAL A 171 10.77 -9.37 10.36
C VAL A 171 10.60 -10.84 10.79
N ILE A 172 9.38 -11.22 11.21
CA ILE A 172 9.05 -12.61 11.58
C ILE A 172 9.27 -13.57 10.41
N LYS A 173 8.73 -13.24 9.22
CA LYS A 173 8.89 -14.05 8.00
C LYS A 173 10.36 -14.19 7.62
N TRP A 174 11.14 -13.11 7.67
CA TRP A 174 12.56 -13.15 7.35
C TRP A 174 13.36 -14.02 8.33
N ALA A 175 13.05 -13.95 9.64
CA ALA A 175 13.64 -14.85 10.62
C ALA A 175 13.29 -16.33 10.34
N HIS A 176 12.07 -16.61 9.89
CA HIS A 176 11.67 -17.95 9.47
C HIS A 176 12.43 -18.42 8.21
N GLU A 177 12.60 -17.55 7.20
CA GLU A 177 13.40 -17.83 5.99
C GLU A 177 14.88 -18.11 6.34
N GLN A 178 15.40 -17.54 7.42
CA GLN A 178 16.71 -17.87 8.00
C GLN A 178 16.74 -19.20 8.77
N SER A 179 15.70 -20.03 8.66
CA SER A 179 15.55 -21.33 9.33
C SER A 179 15.51 -21.28 10.87
N LYS A 180 15.23 -20.10 11.47
CA LYS A 180 15.03 -19.98 12.91
C LYS A 180 13.68 -20.62 13.29
N LYS A 181 13.70 -21.49 14.29
CA LYS A 181 12.54 -22.17 14.87
C LYS A 181 11.83 -21.22 15.82
N ILE A 182 10.87 -20.46 15.30
CA ILE A 182 10.10 -19.49 16.07
C ILE A 182 8.64 -19.92 16.23
N LYS A 183 8.00 -19.48 17.32
CA LYS A 183 6.56 -19.60 17.54
C LYS A 183 5.93 -18.22 17.49
N VAL A 184 4.82 -18.07 16.77
CA VAL A 184 4.15 -16.78 16.62
C VAL A 184 2.76 -16.85 17.25
N PHE A 185 2.49 -15.96 18.18
CA PHE A 185 1.17 -15.73 18.77
C PHE A 185 0.56 -14.51 18.08
N ALA A 186 -0.46 -14.72 17.26
CA ALA A 186 -1.22 -13.64 16.63
C ALA A 186 -2.52 -13.42 17.40
N THR A 187 -2.67 -12.25 18.03
CA THR A 187 -3.94 -11.89 18.69
C THR A 187 -5.04 -11.65 17.64
N GLU A 188 -6.31 -11.93 17.95
CA GLU A 188 -7.40 -11.82 16.95
C GLU A 188 -7.58 -10.40 16.36
N THR A 189 -7.35 -9.36 17.17
CA THR A 189 -7.46 -7.94 16.81
C THR A 189 -8.88 -7.49 16.44
N ARG A 190 -9.76 -7.37 17.44
CA ARG A 190 -11.13 -6.84 17.28
C ARG A 190 -11.14 -5.34 16.93
N PRO A 191 -12.21 -4.83 16.27
CA PRO A 191 -13.40 -5.57 15.83
C PRO A 191 -13.25 -6.25 14.47
N LEU A 192 -12.25 -5.86 13.67
CA LEU A 192 -12.11 -6.29 12.28
C LEU A 192 -11.39 -7.64 12.09
N LEU A 193 -10.91 -8.23 13.19
CA LEU A 193 -10.33 -9.58 13.27
C LEU A 193 -9.10 -9.78 12.39
N GLN A 194 -8.19 -8.84 12.47
CA GLN A 194 -7.13 -8.66 11.47
C GLN A 194 -6.01 -9.66 11.67
N GLY A 195 -5.70 -9.94 12.94
CA GLY A 195 -4.79 -11.03 13.28
C GLY A 195 -5.41 -12.38 12.93
N ALA A 196 -6.68 -12.60 13.30
CA ALA A 196 -7.36 -13.87 13.07
C ALA A 196 -7.63 -14.18 11.58
N ARG A 197 -7.90 -13.17 10.75
CA ARG A 197 -8.24 -13.33 9.32
C ARG A 197 -7.06 -13.23 8.38
N ILE A 198 -6.17 -12.26 8.61
CA ILE A 198 -5.13 -11.88 7.64
C ILE A 198 -3.76 -12.35 8.11
N THR A 199 -3.37 -12.05 9.35
CA THR A 199 -2.04 -12.41 9.87
C THR A 199 -1.85 -13.93 9.94
N THR A 200 -2.80 -14.67 10.50
CA THR A 200 -2.75 -16.14 10.52
C THR A 200 -2.74 -16.75 9.13
N TRP A 201 -3.49 -16.16 8.19
CA TRP A 201 -3.53 -16.61 6.80
C TRP A 201 -2.19 -16.39 6.09
N GLU A 202 -1.56 -15.22 6.27
CA GLU A 202 -0.22 -14.94 5.75
C GLU A 202 0.83 -15.87 6.37
N LEU A 203 0.76 -16.17 7.67
CA LEU A 203 1.70 -17.09 8.33
C LEU A 203 1.55 -18.53 7.87
N LYS A 204 0.32 -18.99 7.61
CA LYS A 204 0.07 -20.34 7.09
C LYS A 204 0.61 -20.55 5.66
N LYS A 205 0.80 -19.47 4.91
CA LYS A 205 1.35 -19.50 3.56
C LYS A 205 2.87 -19.28 3.50
N ALA A 206 3.49 -18.86 4.62
CA ALA A 206 4.90 -18.55 4.70
C ALA A 206 5.77 -19.80 4.87
#